data_AF-A0A9W9Y870-F1
#
_entry.id   AF-A0A9W9Y870-F1
#
_cell.length_a   1.000
_cell.length_b   1.000
_cell.length_c   1.000
_cell.angle_alpha   90.00
_cell.angle_beta   90.00
_cell.angle_gamma   90.00
#
_symmetry.space_group_name_H-M   'P 1'
#
loop_
_entity.id
_entity.type
_entity.pdbx_description
1 polymer ?
#
loop_
_entity_poly.entity_id
_entity_poly.type
_entity_poly.pdbx_seq_one_letter_code
_entity_poly.pdbx_strand_id
1 'polypeptide(L)'
;MRTILPPQQKYRKLKSDFKVFLWGECFLSFLNSHSLQQERKLVPQHIYNTGVHSRKEYKLINDILMKQSSAREIETLKYFRERIMRYNVPTTVKNNPDAYEEFFTSVGRAYLVEAFLEFFGMDNTESVPTKNMPENNATMEEKKQHFDNVIGQFVDYHVFHSGVSDDDKVMNYGLCLIELFVIPMQVNDTVHEVDGDRNVINWKYLLWLFKANNNLSKYAIEGMYFLTLVKCLLTHQMSERVIWGRETNKKGKIATNMPNDLEMEHNIKDTKTMITAMGANKTEKSVLRCSMSVTGMREFLSAFDATSKHSIQEKLTKNALFQWLTKQKKHLARGLGPEIDNSDPSDVEDT
;
A
#
# COMPACT_ATOMS: atom_id res chain seq x y z
N MET A 1 37.11 2.41 -1.39
CA MET A 1 35.80 1.95 -1.88
C MET A 1 35.52 0.54 -1.35
N ARG A 2 34.81 0.41 -0.23
CA ARG A 2 34.23 -0.87 0.22
C ARG A 2 32.72 -0.74 0.05
N THR A 3 32.23 -1.09 -1.14
CA THR A 3 30.82 -1.02 -1.51
C THR A 3 30.01 -2.05 -0.73
N ILE A 4 29.11 -1.56 0.12
CA ILE A 4 28.08 -2.37 0.77
C ILE A 4 26.92 -2.47 -0.22
N LEU A 5 27.10 -3.23 -1.31
CA LEU A 5 26.00 -3.55 -2.25
C LEU A 5 25.00 -4.50 -1.58
N PRO A 6 23.68 -4.41 -1.84
CA PRO A 6 22.76 -5.48 -1.48
C PRO A 6 23.18 -6.75 -2.23
N PRO A 7 22.84 -7.96 -1.75
CA PRO A 7 23.37 -9.20 -2.32
C PRO A 7 22.72 -9.55 -3.67
N GLN A 8 22.81 -8.64 -4.64
CA GLN A 8 22.31 -8.69 -6.03
C GLN A 8 22.72 -9.99 -6.74
N GLN A 9 23.97 -10.43 -6.58
CA GLN A 9 24.46 -11.70 -7.13
C GLN A 9 23.80 -12.94 -6.48
N LYS A 10 23.43 -12.86 -5.19
CA LYS A 10 22.72 -13.94 -4.50
C LYS A 10 21.30 -14.07 -5.05
N TYR A 11 20.62 -12.95 -5.28
CA TYR A 11 19.29 -12.92 -5.89
C TYR A 11 19.32 -13.53 -7.30
N ARG A 12 20.20 -13.06 -8.21
CA ARG A 12 20.27 -13.56 -9.60
C ARG A 12 20.60 -15.05 -9.70
N LYS A 13 21.54 -15.56 -8.89
CA LYS A 13 21.90 -16.98 -8.87
C LYS A 13 20.76 -17.87 -8.34
N LEU A 14 20.02 -17.42 -7.34
CA LEU A 14 18.81 -18.12 -6.87
C LEU A 14 17.67 -18.11 -7.93
N LYS A 15 17.60 -17.10 -8.80
CA LYS A 15 16.61 -17.00 -9.89
C LYS A 15 16.86 -18.06 -10.98
N SER A 16 18.12 -18.37 -11.30
CA SER A 16 18.48 -19.46 -12.24
C SER A 16 18.30 -20.85 -11.64
N ASP A 17 18.65 -21.04 -10.37
CA ASP A 17 18.65 -22.35 -9.69
C ASP A 17 17.22 -22.85 -9.37
N PHE A 18 16.23 -21.95 -9.28
CA PHE A 18 14.85 -22.32 -8.92
C PHE A 18 14.05 -22.99 -10.05
N LYS A 19 14.46 -22.83 -11.33
CA LYS A 19 13.92 -23.65 -12.43
C LYS A 19 14.15 -25.15 -12.18
N VAL A 20 15.18 -25.49 -11.41
CA VAL A 20 15.54 -26.87 -11.05
C VAL A 20 14.87 -27.31 -9.74
N PHE A 21 14.70 -26.41 -8.77
CA PHE A 21 14.26 -26.76 -7.41
C PHE A 21 12.77 -27.10 -7.28
N LEU A 22 11.91 -26.58 -8.16
CA LEU A 22 10.47 -26.93 -8.19
C LEU A 22 10.19 -28.38 -8.63
N TRP A 23 11.21 -29.10 -9.12
CA TRP A 23 11.10 -30.47 -9.63
C TRP A 23 12.02 -31.48 -8.89
N GLY A 24 12.55 -31.12 -7.72
CA GLY A 24 13.55 -31.93 -7.00
C GLY A 24 12.99 -32.81 -5.88
N GLU A 25 13.56 -34.02 -5.77
CA GLU A 25 13.16 -35.12 -4.85
C GLU A 25 13.12 -34.77 -3.34
N CYS A 26 13.72 -33.66 -2.90
CA CYS A 26 13.57 -33.18 -1.51
C CYS A 26 12.12 -32.85 -1.13
N PHE A 27 11.28 -32.44 -2.09
CA PHE A 27 9.86 -32.11 -1.84
C PHE A 27 9.01 -33.36 -1.55
N LEU A 28 9.32 -34.50 -2.19
CA LEU A 28 8.65 -35.78 -1.96
C LEU A 28 8.98 -36.37 -0.59
N SER A 29 10.21 -36.16 -0.10
CA SER A 29 10.61 -36.56 1.26
C SER A 29 9.84 -35.80 2.35
N PHE A 30 9.58 -34.50 2.14
CA PHE A 30 8.80 -33.69 3.08
C PHE A 30 7.32 -34.10 3.12
N LEU A 31 6.73 -34.39 1.96
CA LEU A 31 5.33 -34.83 1.81
C LEU A 31 5.05 -36.22 2.41
N ASN A 32 6.03 -37.12 2.46
CA ASN A 32 5.87 -38.49 2.97
C ASN A 32 5.95 -38.61 4.50
N SER A 33 6.14 -37.51 5.23
CA SER A 33 6.06 -37.52 6.69
C SER A 33 4.61 -37.73 7.14
N HIS A 34 4.37 -38.80 7.91
CA HIS A 34 3.04 -39.25 8.36
C HIS A 34 2.23 -38.22 9.17
N SER A 35 2.82 -37.10 9.58
CA SER A 35 2.16 -36.05 10.36
C SER A 35 1.24 -35.13 9.56
N LEU A 36 1.37 -35.05 8.22
CA LEU A 36 0.60 -34.10 7.40
C LEU A 36 -0.77 -34.62 6.95
N GLN A 37 -1.04 -35.93 7.03
CA GLN A 37 -2.33 -36.48 6.58
C GLN A 37 -3.48 -36.23 7.56
N GLN A 38 -3.20 -35.83 8.81
CA GLN A 38 -4.21 -35.61 9.85
C GLN A 38 -4.80 -34.18 9.87
N GLU A 39 -4.20 -33.22 9.16
CA GLU A 39 -4.65 -31.81 9.09
C GLU A 39 -5.77 -31.54 8.06
N ARG A 40 -6.55 -32.54 7.64
CA ARG A 40 -7.74 -32.30 6.79
C ARG A 40 -8.92 -31.65 7.53
N LYS A 41 -8.77 -31.32 8.82
CA LYS A 41 -9.83 -30.70 9.63
C LYS A 41 -9.48 -29.24 9.89
N LEU A 42 -10.26 -28.36 9.24
CA LEU A 42 -10.23 -26.90 9.33
C LEU A 42 -8.92 -26.29 8.86
N VAL A 43 -8.94 -25.51 7.79
CA VAL A 43 -7.82 -24.63 7.44
C VAL A 43 -7.61 -23.69 8.62
N PRO A 44 -6.46 -23.74 9.33
CA PRO A 44 -6.23 -22.85 10.45
C PRO A 44 -6.45 -21.37 10.11
N GLN A 45 -7.10 -20.61 10.99
CA GLN A 45 -7.38 -19.18 10.80
C GLN A 45 -6.12 -18.36 10.47
N HIS A 46 -4.95 -18.78 10.97
CA HIS A 46 -3.67 -18.14 10.68
C HIS A 46 -3.32 -18.11 9.18
N ILE A 47 -3.86 -19.03 8.37
CA ILE A 47 -3.62 -19.07 6.91
C ILE A 47 -4.35 -17.93 6.20
N TYR A 48 -5.55 -17.58 6.68
CA TYR A 48 -6.31 -16.42 6.20
C TYR A 48 -5.71 -15.10 6.69
N ASN A 49 -5.06 -15.14 7.85
CA ASN A 49 -4.46 -13.97 8.50
C ASN A 49 -2.97 -13.78 8.17
N THR A 50 -2.38 -14.59 7.30
CA THR A 50 -1.04 -14.29 6.76
C THR A 50 -1.19 -13.30 5.61
N GLY A 51 -1.78 -12.13 5.90
CA GLY A 51 -1.97 -11.05 4.96
C GLY A 51 -0.63 -10.49 4.51
N VAL A 52 -0.56 -10.02 3.27
CA VAL A 52 0.52 -9.10 2.89
C VAL A 52 0.18 -7.75 3.50
N HIS A 53 0.67 -7.53 4.72
CA HIS A 53 0.71 -6.20 5.26
C HIS A 53 2.03 -5.53 4.97
N SER A 54 1.92 -4.41 4.27
CA SER A 54 2.94 -3.44 3.84
C SER A 54 4.20 -3.33 4.72
N ARG A 55 4.08 -3.54 6.04
CA ARG A 55 5.19 -3.51 6.99
C ARG A 55 6.30 -4.53 6.68
N LYS A 56 6.02 -5.71 6.10
CA LYS A 56 7.05 -6.72 5.83
C LYS A 56 7.80 -6.45 4.51
N GLU A 57 7.11 -5.96 3.49
CA GLU A 57 7.71 -5.49 2.24
C GLU A 57 8.59 -4.27 2.52
N TYR A 58 8.08 -3.29 3.26
CA TYR A 58 8.90 -2.13 3.64
C TYR A 58 10.08 -2.50 4.53
N LYS A 59 9.95 -3.53 5.38
CA LYS A 59 11.11 -4.07 6.12
C LYS A 59 12.15 -4.68 5.17
N LEU A 60 11.73 -5.47 4.18
CA LEU A 60 12.63 -5.99 3.14
C LEU A 60 13.34 -4.86 2.40
N ILE A 61 12.58 -3.85 1.95
CA ILE A 61 13.08 -2.69 1.22
C ILE A 61 14.11 -1.95 2.07
N ASN A 62 13.82 -1.71 3.35
CA ASN A 62 14.74 -1.06 4.28
C ASN A 62 16.03 -1.86 4.46
N ASP A 63 15.94 -3.19 4.64
CA ASP A 63 17.11 -4.05 4.81
C ASP A 63 18.01 -4.05 3.54
N ILE A 64 17.43 -3.86 2.35
CA ILE A 64 18.15 -3.85 1.07
C ILE A 64 18.73 -2.45 0.76
N LEU A 65 17.91 -1.40 0.85
CA LEU A 65 18.20 -0.06 0.30
C LEU A 65 18.63 0.98 1.37
N MET A 66 18.24 0.82 2.65
CA MET A 66 18.48 1.83 3.70
C MET A 66 19.72 1.58 4.55
N LYS A 67 20.85 1.39 3.87
CA LYS A 67 22.14 1.16 4.54
C LYS A 67 22.69 2.46 5.14
N GLN A 68 23.17 2.41 6.39
CA GLN A 68 23.71 3.61 7.03
C GLN A 68 24.95 4.17 6.32
N SER A 69 25.76 3.28 5.74
CA SER A 69 26.96 3.65 4.99
C SER A 69 26.69 4.40 3.69
N SER A 70 25.50 4.27 3.10
CA SER A 70 25.17 4.86 1.81
C SER A 70 24.68 6.30 1.91
N ALA A 71 24.65 6.92 3.09
CA ALA A 71 24.16 8.30 3.26
C ALA A 71 24.91 9.35 2.40
N ARG A 72 26.16 9.08 2.06
CA ARG A 72 27.00 9.96 1.21
C ARG A 72 27.00 9.54 -0.26
N GLU A 73 26.40 8.39 -0.58
CA GLU A 73 26.30 7.89 -1.95
C GLU A 73 25.07 8.55 -2.59
N ILE A 74 25.33 9.44 -3.54
CA ILE A 74 24.31 10.17 -4.29
C ILE A 74 23.30 9.18 -4.88
N GLU A 75 22.04 9.60 -4.98
CA GLU A 75 20.93 8.81 -5.52
C GLU A 75 20.48 7.60 -4.68
N THR A 76 21.19 7.23 -3.62
CA THR A 76 20.69 6.17 -2.74
C THR A 76 19.49 6.62 -1.90
N LEU A 77 18.68 5.66 -1.45
CA LEU A 77 17.47 5.94 -0.67
C LEU A 77 17.82 6.63 0.66
N LYS A 78 18.96 6.26 1.26
CA LYS A 78 19.48 6.91 2.45
C LYS A 78 19.93 8.34 2.17
N TYR A 79 20.61 8.59 1.04
CA TYR A 79 20.97 9.95 0.63
C TYR A 79 19.75 10.86 0.50
N PHE A 80 18.68 10.41 -0.18
CA PHE A 80 17.44 11.19 -0.28
C PHE A 80 16.80 11.49 1.07
N ARG A 81 16.82 10.54 2.00
CA ARG A 81 16.29 10.75 3.35
C ARG A 81 17.00 11.91 4.07
N GLU A 82 18.33 11.92 4.03
CA GLU A 82 19.13 12.97 4.66
C GLU A 82 18.96 14.32 3.93
N ARG A 83 18.92 14.30 2.59
CA ARG A 83 18.82 15.50 1.76
C ARG A 83 17.48 16.21 1.90
N ILE A 84 16.39 15.46 1.97
CA ILE A 84 15.00 15.97 2.10
C ILE A 84 14.65 16.17 3.59
N MET A 85 15.57 15.91 4.52
CA MET A 85 15.40 16.08 5.97
C MET A 85 14.20 15.28 6.54
N ARG A 86 13.91 14.10 5.97
CA ARG A 86 12.86 13.18 6.45
C ARG A 86 13.39 12.36 7.65
N TYR A 87 13.75 13.06 8.73
CA TYR A 87 14.32 12.45 9.94
C TYR A 87 13.29 11.66 10.75
N ASN A 88 12.00 11.95 10.54
CA ASN A 88 10.87 11.19 11.10
C ASN A 88 10.80 9.74 10.60
N VAL A 89 11.50 9.41 9.51
CA VAL A 89 11.64 8.03 9.03
C VAL A 89 12.67 7.31 9.91
N PRO A 90 12.26 6.37 10.79
CA PRO A 90 13.18 5.68 11.67
C PRO A 90 14.12 4.75 10.89
N THR A 91 15.25 4.37 11.49
CA THR A 91 16.11 3.29 10.95
C THR A 91 15.44 1.93 10.94
N THR A 92 14.43 1.75 11.79
CA THR A 92 13.61 0.54 11.89
C THR A 92 12.18 0.86 11.51
N VAL A 93 11.72 0.28 10.39
CA VAL A 93 10.37 0.49 9.82
C VAL A 93 9.25 0.31 10.86
N LYS A 94 9.42 -0.63 11.80
CA LYS A 94 8.40 -0.92 12.84
C LYS A 94 8.00 0.28 13.68
N ASN A 95 8.91 1.24 13.90
CA ASN A 95 8.67 2.34 14.82
C ASN A 95 7.72 3.40 14.22
N ASN A 96 7.73 3.54 12.90
CA ASN A 96 6.85 4.45 12.17
C ASN A 96 6.73 3.97 10.70
N PRO A 97 5.87 2.97 10.45
CA PRO A 97 5.73 2.38 9.12
C PRO A 97 5.14 3.37 8.12
N ASP A 98 4.19 4.20 8.54
CA ASP A 98 3.50 5.17 7.68
C ASP A 98 4.46 6.23 7.14
N ALA A 99 5.35 6.76 7.99
CA ALA A 99 6.38 7.70 7.55
C ALA A 99 7.37 7.08 6.55
N TYR A 100 7.70 5.80 6.74
CA TYR A 100 8.58 5.08 5.81
C TYR A 100 7.89 4.86 4.46
N GLU A 101 6.64 4.42 4.48
CA GLU A 101 5.81 4.21 3.29
C GLU A 101 5.65 5.51 2.49
N GLU A 102 5.31 6.62 3.13
CA GLU A 102 5.17 7.92 2.47
C GLU A 102 6.49 8.36 1.82
N PHE A 103 7.60 8.24 2.56
CA PHE A 103 8.92 8.60 2.06
C PHE A 103 9.36 7.73 0.88
N PHE A 104 9.27 6.40 1.03
CA PHE A 104 9.66 5.47 -0.02
C PHE A 104 8.77 5.61 -1.25
N THR A 105 7.48 5.87 -1.07
CA THR A 105 6.56 6.15 -2.18
C THR A 105 6.96 7.40 -2.93
N SER A 106 7.37 8.47 -2.24
CA SER A 106 7.85 9.68 -2.89
C SER A 106 9.09 9.43 -3.75
N VAL A 107 10.10 8.72 -3.21
CA VAL A 107 11.35 8.45 -3.94
C VAL A 107 11.11 7.45 -5.07
N GLY A 108 10.38 6.36 -4.80
CA GLY A 108 10.05 5.35 -5.80
C GLY A 108 9.25 5.90 -6.98
N ARG A 109 8.29 6.80 -6.73
CA ARG A 109 7.57 7.52 -7.80
C ARG A 109 8.50 8.36 -8.66
N ALA A 110 9.44 9.09 -8.05
CA ALA A 110 10.38 9.90 -8.80
C ALA A 110 11.25 9.04 -9.74
N TYR A 111 11.78 7.92 -9.25
CA TYR A 111 12.55 6.97 -10.06
C TYR A 111 11.72 6.35 -11.19
N LEU A 112 10.49 5.94 -10.89
CA LEU A 112 9.61 5.34 -11.89
C LEU A 112 9.25 6.35 -12.97
N VAL A 113 8.93 7.60 -12.60
CA VAL A 113 8.63 8.68 -13.54
C VAL A 113 9.86 8.97 -14.41
N GLU A 114 11.05 9.07 -13.82
CA GLU A 114 12.28 9.30 -14.58
C GLU A 114 12.54 8.20 -15.61
N ALA A 115 12.38 6.93 -15.20
CA ALA A 115 12.48 5.79 -16.11
C ALA A 115 11.44 5.86 -17.24
N PHE A 116 10.21 6.29 -16.95
CA PHE A 116 9.19 6.50 -17.98
C PHE A 116 9.54 7.63 -18.93
N LEU A 117 10.05 8.76 -18.42
CA LEU A 117 10.47 9.90 -19.23
C LEU A 117 11.58 9.49 -20.20
N GLU A 118 12.61 8.80 -19.71
CA GLU A 118 13.70 8.29 -20.54
C GLU A 118 13.20 7.30 -21.59
N PHE A 119 12.35 6.34 -21.18
CA PHE A 119 11.83 5.29 -22.04
C PHE A 119 10.96 5.82 -23.19
N PHE A 120 10.15 6.85 -22.94
CA PHE A 120 9.32 7.51 -23.95
C PHE A 120 10.00 8.71 -24.63
N GLY A 121 11.24 9.05 -24.24
CA GLY A 121 11.99 10.18 -24.81
C GLY A 121 11.32 11.53 -24.53
N MET A 122 10.89 11.73 -23.28
CA MET A 122 10.26 12.95 -22.79
C MET A 122 11.24 13.70 -21.88
N ASP A 123 11.31 15.03 -22.00
CA ASP A 123 12.16 15.86 -21.13
C ASP A 123 11.53 16.11 -19.75
N ASN A 124 10.19 16.13 -19.68
CA ASN A 124 9.41 16.32 -18.47
C ASN A 124 8.00 15.73 -18.62
N THR A 125 7.21 15.75 -17.54
CA THR A 125 5.86 15.17 -17.50
C THR A 125 4.84 15.86 -18.39
N GLU A 126 5.14 17.05 -18.90
CA GLU A 126 4.28 17.83 -19.80
C GLU A 126 4.69 17.66 -21.27
N SER A 127 5.81 16.99 -21.54
CA SER A 127 6.33 16.78 -22.89
C SER A 127 5.53 15.72 -23.64
N VAL A 128 5.56 15.77 -24.97
CA VAL A 128 4.95 14.72 -25.80
C VAL A 128 5.95 13.58 -25.99
N PRO A 129 5.55 12.31 -25.81
CA PRO A 129 6.40 11.16 -26.09
C PRO A 129 6.98 11.18 -27.52
N THR A 130 8.29 10.92 -27.64
CA THR A 130 9.00 10.87 -28.93
C THR A 130 9.43 9.46 -29.34
N LYS A 131 9.58 8.55 -28.36
CA LYS A 131 9.98 7.15 -28.57
C LYS A 131 8.81 6.20 -28.25
N ASN A 132 8.87 4.99 -28.81
CA ASN A 132 7.95 3.88 -28.51
C ASN A 132 6.45 4.20 -28.76
N MET A 133 6.17 5.13 -29.68
CA MET A 133 4.81 5.50 -30.04
C MET A 133 4.21 4.55 -31.08
N PRO A 134 2.90 4.27 -31.00
CA PRO A 134 2.23 3.47 -32.02
C PRO A 134 2.21 4.21 -33.36
N GLU A 135 2.06 3.47 -34.44
CA GLU A 135 1.88 4.07 -35.77
C GLU A 135 0.60 4.93 -35.82
N ASN A 136 0.69 6.09 -36.48
CA ASN A 136 -0.38 7.10 -36.49
C ASN A 136 -1.72 6.57 -37.04
N ASN A 137 -1.67 5.62 -37.98
CA ASN A 137 -2.83 5.07 -38.67
C ASN A 137 -3.27 3.69 -38.14
N ALA A 138 -2.67 3.22 -37.03
CA ALA A 138 -2.99 1.92 -36.46
C ALA A 138 -4.45 1.86 -35.97
N THR A 139 -5.06 0.71 -36.17
CA THR A 139 -6.36 0.35 -35.62
C THR A 139 -6.32 0.27 -34.10
N MET A 140 -7.48 0.27 -33.43
CA MET A 140 -7.54 0.18 -31.96
C MET A 140 -6.92 -1.12 -31.43
N GLU A 141 -7.05 -2.22 -32.15
CA GLU A 141 -6.48 -3.51 -31.75
C GLU A 141 -4.96 -3.50 -31.89
N GLU A 142 -4.42 -2.95 -32.98
CA GLU A 142 -2.98 -2.79 -33.18
C GLU A 142 -2.38 -1.85 -32.13
N LYS A 143 -3.08 -0.77 -31.76
CA LYS A 143 -2.66 0.13 -30.68
C LYS A 143 -2.61 -0.57 -29.33
N LYS A 144 -3.58 -1.44 -29.04
CA LYS A 144 -3.59 -2.25 -27.82
C LYS A 144 -2.42 -3.22 -27.79
N GLN A 145 -2.18 -3.95 -28.87
CA GLN A 145 -1.06 -4.88 -28.98
C GLN A 145 0.29 -4.16 -28.88
N HIS A 146 0.42 -3.01 -29.52
CA HIS A 146 1.60 -2.14 -29.39
C HIS A 146 1.83 -1.72 -27.94
N PHE A 147 0.77 -1.27 -27.26
CA PHE A 147 0.85 -0.88 -25.85
C PHE A 147 1.30 -2.05 -24.97
N ASP A 148 0.67 -3.22 -25.10
CA ASP A 148 1.03 -4.41 -24.30
C ASP A 148 2.50 -4.82 -24.53
N ASN A 149 2.97 -4.76 -25.79
CA ASN A 149 4.36 -5.05 -26.15
C ASN A 149 5.35 -4.04 -25.58
N VAL A 150 5.07 -2.74 -25.73
CA VAL A 150 5.95 -1.66 -25.28
C VAL A 150 6.03 -1.62 -23.75
N ILE A 151 4.91 -1.77 -23.06
CA ILE A 151 4.90 -1.86 -21.60
C ILE A 151 5.57 -3.15 -21.13
N GLY A 152 5.39 -4.26 -21.85
CA GLY A 152 6.13 -5.51 -21.60
C GLY A 152 7.65 -5.29 -21.63
N GLN A 153 8.16 -4.61 -22.66
CA GLN A 153 9.58 -4.26 -22.76
C GLN A 153 10.05 -3.35 -21.61
N PHE A 154 9.24 -2.37 -21.23
CA PHE A 154 9.54 -1.51 -20.08
C PHE A 154 9.68 -2.32 -18.80
N VAL A 155 8.72 -3.21 -18.53
CA VAL A 155 8.69 -4.08 -17.35
C VAL A 155 9.88 -5.04 -17.35
N ASP A 156 10.16 -5.67 -18.49
CA ASP A 156 11.27 -6.60 -18.62
C ASP A 156 12.62 -5.95 -18.27
N TYR A 157 12.87 -4.73 -18.77
CA TYR A 157 14.11 -4.02 -18.49
C TYR A 157 14.13 -3.38 -17.09
N HIS A 158 13.14 -2.56 -16.75
CA HIS A 158 13.17 -1.72 -15.54
C HIS A 158 12.77 -2.46 -14.26
N VAL A 159 11.90 -3.45 -14.36
CA VAL A 159 11.39 -4.20 -13.20
C VAL A 159 12.11 -5.54 -13.06
N PHE A 160 12.29 -6.30 -14.14
CA PHE A 160 12.88 -7.64 -14.09
C PHE A 160 14.37 -7.72 -14.44
N HIS A 161 14.95 -6.60 -14.88
CA HIS A 161 16.37 -6.42 -15.20
C HIS A 161 16.86 -7.37 -16.32
N SER A 162 15.99 -7.67 -17.27
CA SER A 162 16.29 -8.50 -18.43
C SER A 162 17.28 -7.77 -19.35
N GLY A 163 18.45 -8.38 -19.56
CA GLY A 163 19.50 -7.83 -20.44
C GLY A 163 20.36 -6.73 -19.80
N VAL A 164 20.26 -6.51 -18.50
CA VAL A 164 21.04 -5.50 -17.77
C VAL A 164 22.44 -6.04 -17.42
N SER A 165 23.48 -5.25 -17.68
CA SER A 165 24.87 -5.58 -17.30
C SER A 165 25.12 -5.40 -15.80
N ASP A 166 25.96 -6.26 -15.22
CA ASP A 166 26.36 -6.22 -13.81
C ASP A 166 27.39 -5.11 -13.50
N ASP A 167 27.96 -4.48 -14.53
CA ASP A 167 29.09 -3.55 -14.37
C ASP A 167 28.68 -2.19 -13.80
N ASP A 168 27.52 -1.66 -14.21
CA ASP A 168 27.03 -0.36 -13.75
C ASP A 168 26.28 -0.49 -12.41
N LYS A 169 26.99 -0.17 -11.33
CA LYS A 169 26.46 -0.28 -9.97
C LYS A 169 25.40 0.77 -9.64
N VAL A 170 25.42 1.93 -10.28
CA VAL A 170 24.48 3.03 -10.01
C VAL A 170 23.15 2.71 -10.69
N MET A 171 23.21 2.37 -11.98
CA MET A 171 22.03 1.94 -12.73
C MET A 171 21.36 0.72 -12.09
N ASN A 172 22.13 -0.31 -11.73
CA ASN A 172 21.61 -1.50 -11.05
C ASN A 172 20.92 -1.17 -9.71
N TYR A 173 21.39 -0.15 -8.98
CA TYR A 173 20.72 0.30 -7.76
C TYR A 173 19.37 0.95 -8.08
N GLY A 174 19.32 1.85 -9.07
CA GLY A 174 18.09 2.50 -9.50
C GLY A 174 17.03 1.51 -9.99
N LEU A 175 17.44 0.55 -10.82
CA LEU A 175 16.58 -0.53 -11.30
C LEU A 175 16.05 -1.41 -10.16
N CYS A 176 16.89 -1.72 -9.16
CA CYS A 176 16.45 -2.45 -7.97
C CYS A 176 15.47 -1.64 -7.12
N LEU A 177 15.64 -0.33 -7.03
CA LEU A 177 14.70 0.56 -6.34
C LEU A 177 13.35 0.56 -7.06
N ILE A 178 13.33 0.62 -8.39
CA ILE A 178 12.11 0.53 -9.20
C ILE A 178 11.42 -0.82 -8.98
N GLU A 179 12.15 -1.94 -9.09
CA GLU A 179 11.63 -3.29 -8.82
C GLU A 179 10.96 -3.33 -7.43
N LEU A 180 11.70 -2.93 -6.39
CA LEU A 180 11.23 -2.90 -5.00
C LEU A 180 10.11 -1.89 -4.73
N PHE A 181 9.91 -0.90 -5.60
CA PHE A 181 8.81 0.05 -5.51
C PHE A 181 7.53 -0.48 -6.18
N VAL A 182 7.66 -1.13 -7.33
CA VAL A 182 6.52 -1.69 -8.08
C VAL A 182 5.86 -2.85 -7.32
N ILE A 183 6.63 -3.67 -6.60
CA ILE A 183 6.07 -4.84 -5.89
C ILE A 183 5.03 -4.46 -4.81
N PRO A 184 5.31 -3.57 -3.84
CA PRO A 184 4.28 -3.13 -2.89
C PRO A 184 3.08 -2.50 -3.57
N MET A 185 3.28 -1.75 -4.67
CA MET A 185 2.16 -1.18 -5.44
C MET A 185 1.27 -2.27 -6.01
N GLN A 186 1.86 -3.26 -6.68
CA GLN A 186 1.16 -4.40 -7.26
C GLN A 186 0.40 -5.19 -6.19
N VAL A 187 1.01 -5.40 -5.02
CA VAL A 187 0.36 -6.14 -3.94
C VAL A 187 -0.80 -5.34 -3.34
N ASN A 188 -0.61 -4.04 -3.13
CA ASN A 188 -1.67 -3.18 -2.62
C ASN A 188 -2.85 -3.12 -3.60
N ASP A 189 -2.58 -2.99 -4.89
CA ASP A 189 -3.59 -3.03 -5.96
C ASP A 189 -4.34 -4.37 -5.96
N THR A 190 -3.61 -5.48 -5.92
CA THR A 190 -4.17 -6.84 -5.85
C THR A 190 -5.13 -7.01 -4.66
N VAL A 191 -4.79 -6.44 -3.50
CA VAL A 191 -5.65 -6.47 -2.31
C VAL A 191 -6.91 -5.65 -2.52
N HIS A 192 -6.81 -4.44 -3.10
CA HIS A 192 -7.95 -3.58 -3.34
C HIS A 192 -8.92 -4.20 -4.36
N GLU A 193 -8.40 -4.88 -5.38
CA GLU A 193 -9.21 -5.55 -6.41
C GLU A 193 -9.67 -6.96 -6.02
N VAL A 194 -9.10 -7.54 -4.96
CA VAL A 194 -9.32 -8.93 -4.51
C VAL A 194 -9.03 -9.90 -5.64
N ASP A 195 -7.88 -9.73 -6.28
CA ASP A 195 -7.45 -10.64 -7.33
C ASP A 195 -6.63 -11.78 -6.75
N GLY A 196 -7.30 -12.89 -6.49
CA GLY A 196 -6.71 -14.09 -5.91
C GLY A 196 -5.56 -14.68 -6.72
N ASP A 197 -5.67 -14.64 -8.05
CA ASP A 197 -4.67 -15.21 -8.95
C ASP A 197 -3.39 -14.37 -8.95
N ARG A 198 -3.53 -13.04 -9.05
CA ARG A 198 -2.40 -12.11 -8.87
C ARG A 198 -1.78 -12.25 -7.49
N ASN A 199 -2.58 -12.49 -6.43
CA ASN A 199 -2.07 -12.69 -5.08
C ASN A 199 -1.13 -13.90 -5.02
N VAL A 200 -1.49 -15.02 -5.65
CA VAL A 200 -0.63 -16.20 -5.72
C VAL A 200 0.68 -15.92 -6.46
N ILE A 201 0.64 -15.15 -7.55
CA ILE A 201 1.84 -14.73 -8.30
C ILE A 201 2.73 -13.84 -7.43
N ASN A 202 2.14 -12.84 -6.77
CA ASN A 202 2.85 -11.94 -5.86
C ASN A 202 3.54 -12.71 -4.73
N TRP A 203 2.88 -13.71 -4.14
CA TRP A 203 3.46 -14.55 -3.10
C TRP A 203 4.63 -15.42 -3.57
N LYS A 204 4.58 -15.96 -4.80
CA LYS A 204 5.72 -16.68 -5.40
C LYS A 204 6.94 -15.77 -5.50
N TYR A 205 6.73 -14.54 -5.92
CA TYR A 205 7.79 -13.58 -6.11
C TYR A 205 8.33 -13.04 -4.76
N LEU A 206 7.45 -12.67 -3.82
CA LEU A 206 7.81 -12.25 -2.46
C LEU A 206 8.55 -13.34 -1.67
N LEU A 207 8.13 -14.60 -1.83
CA LEU A 207 8.82 -15.75 -1.23
C LEU A 207 10.32 -15.73 -1.57
N TRP A 208 10.66 -15.52 -2.85
CA TRP A 208 12.04 -15.49 -3.30
C TRP A 208 12.81 -14.32 -2.67
N LEU A 209 12.21 -13.13 -2.67
CA LEU A 209 12.81 -11.95 -2.04
C LEU A 209 13.07 -12.15 -0.54
N PHE A 210 12.10 -12.70 0.18
CA PHE A 210 12.23 -13.00 1.61
C PHE A 210 13.24 -14.10 1.88
N LYS A 211 13.34 -15.12 1.01
CA LYS A 211 14.30 -16.22 1.18
C LYS A 211 15.74 -15.73 0.98
N ALA A 212 15.96 -14.85 0.03
CA ALA A 212 17.30 -14.33 -0.24
C ALA A 212 17.79 -13.37 0.87
N ASN A 213 16.86 -12.71 1.59
CA ASN A 213 17.16 -11.94 2.79
C ASN A 213 17.09 -12.80 4.07
N ASN A 214 18.24 -13.05 4.71
CA ASN A 214 18.34 -13.93 5.87
C ASN A 214 17.40 -13.53 7.05
N ASN A 215 17.15 -12.22 7.24
CA ASN A 215 16.35 -11.67 8.36
C ASN A 215 14.83 -11.86 8.19
N LEU A 216 14.40 -12.34 7.02
CA LEU A 216 12.99 -12.45 6.63
C LEU A 216 12.59 -13.88 6.30
N SER A 217 13.44 -14.86 6.64
CA SER A 217 13.20 -16.28 6.41
C SER A 217 11.87 -16.78 6.98
N LYS A 218 11.36 -16.18 8.06
CA LYS A 218 10.02 -16.51 8.59
C LYS A 218 8.89 -16.21 7.59
N TYR A 219 8.98 -15.09 6.86
CA TYR A 219 7.99 -14.69 5.86
C TYR A 219 8.13 -15.54 4.59
N ALA A 220 9.34 -16.03 4.29
CA ALA A 220 9.54 -17.04 3.26
C ALA A 220 8.87 -18.37 3.64
N ILE A 221 8.97 -18.80 4.90
CA ILE A 221 8.29 -20.02 5.37
C ILE A 221 6.76 -19.85 5.28
N GLU A 222 6.22 -18.70 5.69
CA GLU A 222 4.79 -18.39 5.53
C GLU A 222 4.35 -18.45 4.06
N GLY A 223 5.13 -17.85 3.14
CA GLY A 223 4.86 -17.89 1.71
C GLY A 223 4.92 -19.32 1.14
N MET A 224 5.91 -20.11 1.54
CA MET A 224 6.00 -21.54 1.17
C MET A 224 4.77 -22.31 1.64
N TYR A 225 4.35 -22.10 2.89
CA TYR A 225 3.21 -22.79 3.47
C TYR A 225 1.93 -22.45 2.71
N PHE A 226 1.67 -21.17 2.45
CA PHE A 226 0.53 -20.72 1.64
C PHE A 226 0.52 -21.34 0.24
N LEU A 227 1.65 -21.28 -0.48
CA LEU A 227 1.74 -21.82 -1.84
C LEU A 227 1.58 -23.34 -1.87
N THR A 228 2.15 -24.05 -0.90
CA THR A 228 2.03 -25.52 -0.80
C THR A 228 0.59 -25.94 -0.48
N LEU A 229 -0.08 -25.21 0.41
CA LEU A 229 -1.49 -25.44 0.71
C LEU A 229 -2.36 -25.28 -0.53
N VAL A 230 -2.25 -24.15 -1.20
CA VAL A 230 -3.08 -23.80 -2.36
C VAL A 230 -2.81 -24.69 -3.57
N LYS A 231 -1.54 -25.06 -3.82
CA LYS A 231 -1.16 -25.79 -5.04
C LYS A 231 -1.10 -27.32 -4.86
N CYS A 232 -0.93 -27.82 -3.65
CA CYS A 232 -0.62 -29.25 -3.45
C CYS A 232 -1.50 -29.95 -2.40
N LEU A 233 -1.86 -29.30 -1.28
CA LEU A 233 -2.48 -29.99 -0.14
C LEU A 233 -4.00 -29.86 -0.10
N LEU A 234 -4.55 -28.71 -0.48
CA LEU A 234 -5.98 -28.43 -0.41
C LEU A 234 -6.72 -28.98 -1.63
N THR A 235 -7.99 -29.36 -1.43
CA THR A 235 -8.90 -29.61 -2.55
C THR A 235 -9.15 -28.31 -3.31
N HIS A 236 -9.53 -28.39 -4.58
CA HIS A 236 -9.84 -27.21 -5.39
C HIS A 236 -10.82 -26.24 -4.69
N GLN A 237 -11.90 -26.75 -4.09
CA GLN A 237 -12.86 -25.89 -3.39
C GLN A 237 -12.28 -25.24 -2.12
N MET A 238 -11.33 -25.89 -1.46
CA MET A 238 -10.66 -25.32 -0.28
C MET A 238 -9.59 -24.32 -0.70
N SER A 239 -8.83 -24.59 -1.76
CA SER A 239 -7.81 -23.67 -2.28
C SER A 239 -8.45 -22.37 -2.73
N GLU A 240 -9.56 -22.42 -3.48
CA GLU A 240 -10.31 -21.23 -3.89
C GLU A 240 -10.76 -20.42 -2.67
N ARG A 241 -11.36 -21.06 -1.67
CA ARG A 241 -11.76 -20.36 -0.43
C ARG A 241 -10.59 -19.70 0.30
N VAL A 242 -9.41 -20.31 0.28
CA VAL A 242 -8.21 -19.74 0.91
C VAL A 242 -7.65 -18.57 0.09
N ILE A 243 -7.68 -18.68 -1.24
CA ILE A 243 -7.22 -17.61 -2.14
C ILE A 243 -8.12 -16.37 -1.96
N TRP A 244 -9.43 -16.52 -2.13
CA TRP A 244 -10.38 -15.40 -2.12
C TRP A 244 -10.79 -14.94 -0.71
N GLY A 245 -10.55 -15.76 0.32
CA GLY A 245 -10.88 -15.44 1.72
C GLY A 245 -9.82 -14.65 2.48
N ARG A 246 -8.75 -14.22 1.79
CA ARG A 246 -7.63 -13.47 2.37
C ARG A 246 -7.90 -11.96 2.50
N GLU A 247 -8.85 -11.46 1.75
CA GLU A 247 -9.26 -10.07 1.73
C GLU A 247 -10.75 -9.95 2.11
N THR A 248 -11.12 -8.82 2.70
CA THR A 248 -12.49 -8.55 3.16
C THR A 248 -12.98 -7.20 2.67
N ASN A 249 -14.29 -7.11 2.39
CA ASN A 249 -14.95 -5.87 1.98
C ASN A 249 -15.97 -5.41 3.02
N LYS A 250 -15.57 -4.57 3.97
CA LYS A 250 -16.53 -3.98 4.92
C LYS A 250 -17.38 -2.86 4.33
N LYS A 251 -16.86 -2.17 3.30
CA LYS A 251 -17.48 -0.95 2.77
C LYS A 251 -18.49 -1.25 1.66
N GLY A 252 -18.45 -2.45 1.08
CA GLY A 252 -19.31 -2.88 -0.02
C GLY A 252 -19.06 -2.13 -1.34
N LYS A 253 -17.96 -1.38 -1.46
CA LYS A 253 -17.60 -0.62 -2.66
C LYS A 253 -16.50 -1.33 -3.44
N ILE A 254 -16.47 -1.09 -4.74
CA ILE A 254 -15.39 -1.56 -5.64
C ILE A 254 -14.07 -0.94 -5.19
N ALA A 255 -12.97 -1.71 -5.26
CA ALA A 255 -11.62 -1.25 -4.91
C ALA A 255 -11.50 -0.69 -3.48
N THR A 256 -12.28 -1.22 -2.53
CA THR A 256 -12.24 -0.80 -1.11
C THR A 256 -11.97 -1.94 -0.14
N ASN A 257 -11.46 -3.03 -0.67
CA ASN A 257 -11.11 -4.23 0.07
C ASN A 257 -9.87 -4.01 0.93
N MET A 258 -9.74 -4.80 1.99
CA MET A 258 -8.59 -4.75 2.89
C MET A 258 -8.11 -6.16 3.24
N PRO A 259 -6.84 -6.34 3.64
CA PRO A 259 -6.37 -7.64 4.09
C PRO A 259 -7.14 -8.08 5.34
N ASN A 260 -7.51 -9.35 5.41
CA ASN A 260 -8.22 -9.93 6.55
C ASN A 260 -7.38 -9.83 7.84
N ASP A 261 -6.05 -9.92 7.72
CA ASP A 261 -5.13 -9.68 8.84
C ASP A 261 -5.24 -8.25 9.40
N LEU A 262 -5.38 -7.23 8.54
CA LEU A 262 -5.61 -5.85 8.98
C LEU A 262 -6.89 -5.74 9.77
N GLU A 263 -7.94 -6.34 9.23
CA GLU A 263 -9.24 -6.33 9.83
C GLU A 263 -9.18 -6.96 11.23
N MET A 264 -8.50 -8.10 11.35
CA MET A 264 -8.31 -8.76 12.62
C MET A 264 -7.49 -7.88 13.59
N GLU A 265 -6.43 -7.19 13.13
CA GLU A 265 -5.66 -6.24 13.94
C GLU A 265 -6.57 -5.11 14.48
N HIS A 266 -7.44 -4.56 13.63
CA HIS A 266 -8.44 -3.55 14.04
C HIS A 266 -9.42 -4.11 15.07
N ASN A 267 -10.00 -5.28 14.83
CA ASN A 267 -10.94 -5.91 15.75
C ASN A 267 -10.28 -6.18 17.12
N ILE A 268 -9.05 -6.70 17.14
CA ILE A 268 -8.28 -6.95 18.37
C ILE A 268 -8.00 -5.63 19.11
N LYS A 269 -7.64 -4.57 18.39
CA LYS A 269 -7.38 -3.25 18.99
C LYS A 269 -8.63 -2.68 19.65
N ASP A 270 -9.78 -2.78 18.99
CA ASP A 270 -11.06 -2.33 19.54
C ASP A 270 -11.44 -3.12 20.79
N THR A 271 -11.33 -4.46 20.74
CA THR A 271 -11.59 -5.33 21.90
C THR A 271 -10.68 -4.98 23.08
N LYS A 272 -9.37 -4.79 22.85
CA LYS A 272 -8.42 -4.39 23.90
C LYS A 272 -8.76 -3.04 24.50
N THR A 273 -9.19 -2.08 23.68
CA THR A 273 -9.59 -0.75 24.13
C THR A 273 -10.80 -0.84 25.07
N MET A 274 -11.82 -1.61 24.69
CA MET A 274 -12.99 -1.82 25.55
C MET A 274 -12.65 -2.57 26.84
N ILE A 275 -11.83 -3.62 26.77
CA ILE A 275 -11.39 -4.35 27.97
C ILE A 275 -10.61 -3.44 28.92
N THR A 276 -9.81 -2.53 28.38
CA THR A 276 -9.08 -1.55 29.18
C THR A 276 -10.03 -0.55 29.84
N ALA A 277 -11.07 -0.10 29.13
CA ALA A 277 -12.09 0.80 29.64
C ALA A 277 -12.93 0.22 30.80
N MET A 278 -13.00 -1.12 30.94
CA MET A 278 -13.70 -1.76 32.07
C MET A 278 -13.01 -1.56 33.43
N GLY A 279 -11.77 -1.06 33.47
CA GLY A 279 -11.05 -0.81 34.72
C GLY A 279 -10.86 -2.07 35.56
N ALA A 280 -11.24 -2.02 36.84
CA ALA A 280 -11.13 -3.16 37.76
C ALA A 280 -12.19 -4.27 37.51
N ASN A 281 -13.23 -4.01 36.72
CA ASN A 281 -14.35 -4.94 36.49
C ASN A 281 -14.04 -6.01 35.42
N LYS A 282 -12.84 -6.57 35.44
CA LYS A 282 -12.38 -7.62 34.51
C LYS A 282 -12.70 -9.00 35.08
N THR A 283 -13.95 -9.42 34.91
CA THR A 283 -14.38 -10.81 35.12
C THR A 283 -14.48 -11.51 33.76
N GLU A 284 -14.36 -12.83 33.71
CA GLU A 284 -14.51 -13.58 32.46
C GLU A 284 -15.86 -13.28 31.78
N LYS A 285 -16.95 -13.24 32.57
CA LYS A 285 -18.28 -12.91 32.06
C LYS A 285 -18.37 -11.48 31.49
N SER A 286 -17.73 -10.49 32.11
CA SER A 286 -17.72 -9.12 31.59
C SER A 286 -16.86 -8.99 30.34
N VAL A 287 -15.71 -9.65 30.29
CA VAL A 287 -14.84 -9.70 29.10
C VAL A 287 -15.53 -10.35 27.92
N LEU A 288 -16.22 -11.48 28.13
CA LEU A 288 -16.98 -12.16 27.07
C LEU A 288 -18.11 -11.28 26.53
N ARG A 289 -18.94 -10.70 27.41
CA ARG A 289 -20.01 -9.78 26.99
C ARG A 289 -19.48 -8.59 26.22
N CYS A 290 -18.39 -7.99 26.72
CA CYS A 290 -17.70 -6.88 26.10
C CYS A 290 -17.18 -7.26 24.70
N SER A 291 -16.51 -8.41 24.56
CA SER A 291 -15.96 -8.87 23.29
C SER A 291 -17.05 -9.10 22.23
N MET A 292 -18.20 -9.65 22.64
CA MET A 292 -19.36 -9.88 21.76
C MET A 292 -20.04 -8.57 21.31
N SER A 293 -19.94 -7.48 22.08
CA SER A 293 -20.56 -6.20 21.74
C SER A 293 -19.68 -5.26 20.91
N VAL A 294 -18.39 -5.56 20.74
CA VAL A 294 -17.41 -4.73 19.99
C VAL A 294 -17.94 -4.33 18.61
N THR A 295 -18.46 -5.29 17.86
CA THR A 295 -18.97 -5.06 16.50
C THR A 295 -20.12 -4.06 16.47
N GLY A 296 -21.13 -4.26 17.32
CA GLY A 296 -22.28 -3.36 17.40
C GLY A 296 -21.91 -1.96 17.89
N MET A 297 -20.96 -1.84 18.83
CA MET A 297 -20.48 -0.52 19.26
C MET A 297 -19.70 0.20 18.17
N ARG A 298 -18.87 -0.50 17.39
CA ARG A 298 -18.14 0.09 16.26
C ARG A 298 -19.10 0.63 15.20
N GLU A 299 -20.16 -0.12 14.89
CA GLU A 299 -21.21 0.31 13.97
C GLU A 299 -21.94 1.55 14.50
N PHE A 300 -22.33 1.55 15.77
CA PHE A 300 -22.96 2.70 16.42
C PHE A 300 -22.06 3.94 16.38
N LEU A 301 -20.78 3.82 16.73
CA LEU A 301 -19.81 4.93 16.67
C LEU A 301 -19.66 5.46 15.24
N SER A 302 -19.57 4.57 14.25
CA SER A 302 -19.46 4.98 12.85
C SER A 302 -20.69 5.76 12.35
N ALA A 303 -21.89 5.35 12.77
CA ALA A 303 -23.15 6.05 12.46
C ALA A 303 -23.25 7.39 13.18
N PHE A 304 -22.82 7.45 14.44
CA PHE A 304 -22.75 8.68 15.22
C PHE A 304 -21.79 9.69 14.60
N ASP A 305 -20.59 9.24 14.20
CA ASP A 305 -19.59 10.08 13.55
C ASP A 305 -20.07 10.61 12.20
N ALA A 306 -20.75 9.77 11.40
CA ALA A 306 -21.33 10.18 10.13
C ALA A 306 -22.37 11.29 10.34
N THR A 307 -23.30 11.10 11.28
CA THR A 307 -24.33 12.08 11.62
C THR A 307 -23.72 13.38 12.13
N SER A 308 -22.71 13.27 13.00
CA SER A 308 -22.02 14.41 13.58
C SER A 308 -21.26 15.23 12.52
N LYS A 309 -20.57 14.57 11.58
CA LYS A 309 -19.89 15.24 10.44
C LYS A 309 -20.86 15.99 9.54
N HIS A 310 -22.01 15.40 9.22
CA HIS A 310 -23.07 16.09 8.47
C HIS A 310 -23.55 17.35 9.19
N SER A 311 -23.77 17.28 10.50
CA SER A 311 -24.21 18.44 11.28
C SER A 311 -23.19 19.59 11.30
N ILE A 312 -21.89 19.27 11.32
CA ILE A 312 -20.81 20.26 11.28
C ILE A 312 -20.72 20.88 9.89
N GLN A 313 -20.80 20.07 8.84
CA GLN A 313 -20.74 20.54 7.47
C GLN A 313 -21.93 21.44 7.11
N GLU A 314 -23.13 21.10 7.59
CA GLU A 314 -24.33 21.92 7.46
C GLU A 314 -24.22 23.27 8.20
N LYS A 315 -23.62 23.28 9.40
CA LYS A 315 -23.34 24.53 10.13
C LYS A 315 -22.33 25.41 9.39
N LEU A 316 -21.28 24.82 8.82
CA LEU A 316 -20.27 25.53 8.05
C LEU A 316 -20.84 26.14 6.76
N THR A 317 -21.68 25.40 6.02
CA THR A 317 -22.32 25.93 4.80
C THR A 317 -23.33 27.03 5.11
N LYS A 318 -24.15 26.89 6.17
CA LYS A 318 -25.05 27.96 6.62
C LYS A 318 -24.30 29.22 7.03
N ASN A 319 -23.18 29.09 7.75
CA ASN A 319 -22.34 30.23 8.12
C ASN A 319 -21.68 30.90 6.90
N ALA A 320 -21.17 30.12 5.94
CA ALA A 320 -20.60 30.65 4.70
C ALA A 320 -21.67 31.39 3.86
N LEU A 321 -22.88 30.82 3.75
CA LEU A 321 -24.01 31.45 3.06
C LEU A 321 -24.42 32.76 3.76
N PHE A 322 -24.49 32.76 5.09
CA PHE A 322 -24.81 33.95 5.87
C PHE A 322 -23.76 35.06 5.68
N GLN A 323 -22.46 34.71 5.72
CA GLN A 323 -21.37 35.66 5.45
C GLN A 323 -21.45 36.22 4.03
N TRP A 324 -21.74 35.36 3.04
CA TRP A 324 -21.91 35.78 1.65
C TRP A 324 -23.11 36.72 1.47
N LEU A 325 -24.28 36.39 2.03
CA LEU A 325 -25.47 37.25 2.00
C LEU A 325 -25.23 38.60 2.70
N THR A 326 -24.50 38.59 3.81
CA THR A 326 -24.14 39.81 4.54
C THR A 326 -23.21 40.69 3.70
N LYS A 327 -22.28 40.08 2.96
CA LYS A 327 -21.39 40.78 2.02
C LYS A 327 -22.17 41.37 0.84
N GLN A 328 -23.09 40.61 0.25
CA GLN A 328 -23.97 41.11 -0.83
C GLN A 328 -24.86 42.27 -0.38
N LYS A 329 -25.47 42.19 0.81
CA LYS A 329 -26.23 43.30 1.38
C LYS A 329 -25.39 44.57 1.56
N LYS A 330 -24.13 44.44 2.00
CA LYS A 330 -23.20 45.58 2.10
C LYS A 330 -22.84 46.17 0.74
N HIS A 331 -22.73 45.36 -0.31
CA HIS A 331 -22.49 45.85 -1.67
C HIS A 331 -23.71 46.59 -2.24
N LEU A 332 -24.92 46.05 -2.04
CA LEU A 332 -26.18 46.69 -2.43
C LEU A 332 -26.40 48.03 -1.70
N ALA A 333 -26.14 48.08 -0.39
CA ALA A 333 -26.25 49.30 0.42
C ALA A 333 -25.20 50.38 0.05
N ARG A 334 -24.12 50.02 -0.67
CA ARG A 334 -23.14 50.98 -1.20
C ARG A 334 -23.46 51.44 -2.63
N GLY A 335 -24.32 50.70 -3.35
CA GLY A 335 -24.75 51.04 -4.71
C GLY A 335 -25.99 51.95 -4.76
N LEU A 336 -26.78 51.97 -3.69
CA LEU A 336 -27.80 53.00 -3.47
C LEU A 336 -27.11 54.17 -2.74
N GLY A 337 -26.84 55.25 -3.47
CA GLY A 337 -26.36 56.51 -2.88
C GLY A 337 -27.36 57.05 -1.85
N PRO A 338 -26.93 57.94 -0.94
CA PRO A 338 -27.78 58.45 0.12
C PRO A 338 -28.94 59.24 -0.48
N GLU A 339 -30.17 58.87 -0.13
CA GLU A 339 -31.28 59.82 -0.17
C GLU A 339 -30.90 61.00 0.73
N ILE A 340 -30.93 62.18 0.14
CA ILE A 340 -30.60 63.45 0.75
C ILE A 340 -31.61 63.69 1.88
N ASP A 341 -31.12 63.69 3.11
CA ASP A 341 -31.79 64.33 4.24
C ASP A 341 -31.74 65.84 4.02
N ASN A 342 -32.91 66.48 4.00
CA ASN A 342 -33.08 67.93 3.96
C ASN A 342 -34.31 68.29 4.81
N SER A 343 -34.14 68.29 6.14
CA SER A 343 -34.66 69.37 6.98
C SER A 343 -34.05 69.30 8.38
N ASP A 344 -33.12 70.22 8.61
CA ASP A 344 -32.43 70.56 9.85
C ASP A 344 -33.40 71.28 10.85
N PRO A 345 -32.96 71.79 12.01
CA PRO A 345 -33.26 71.23 13.34
C PRO A 345 -33.91 72.26 14.29
N SER A 346 -34.71 71.84 15.26
CA SER A 346 -34.87 72.58 16.55
C SER A 346 -36.02 72.03 17.41
N ASP A 347 -35.67 71.82 18.68
CA ASP A 347 -36.46 72.09 19.88
C ASP A 347 -37.47 71.06 20.45
N VAL A 348 -37.39 71.06 21.80
CA VAL A 348 -38.34 70.65 22.84
C VAL A 348 -38.24 69.19 23.31
N GLU A 349 -37.46 68.88 24.36
CA GLU A 349 -37.77 68.97 25.81
C GLU A 349 -38.91 68.06 26.31
N ASP A 350 -38.58 67.34 27.39
CA ASP A 350 -39.43 66.80 28.47
C ASP A 350 -40.58 65.83 28.15
N THR A 351 -40.36 64.53 28.37
CA THR A 351 -40.79 63.74 29.57
C THR A 351 -40.57 62.24 29.40
#